data_AF-A0A101GBA0-F1
#
_entry.id   AF-A0A101GBA0-F1
#
_cell.length_a   1.000
_cell.length_b   1.000
_cell.length_c   1.000
_cell.angle_alpha   90.00
_cell.angle_beta   90.00
_cell.angle_gamma   90.00
#
_symmetry.space_group_name_H-M   'P 1'
#
loop_
_entity.id
_entity.type
_entity.pdbx_description
1 polymer ?
#
loop_
_entity_poly.entity_id
_entity_poly.type
_entity_poly.pdbx_seq_one_letter_code
_entity_poly.pdbx_strand_id
1 'polypeptide(L)'
;MSTKAILKTIDEYAVHDGSGARALVFLKGCNLHCKWCQNPELIKFEPQIWFHKAICKGCGLCQKTCPVNAINLEEDIKRIDNEKCLGVDCSKCVEVCPHNALQVVGYEITAEELWRQLAKYKCFYQGSGGGITLSGGDPLHLPDFSAEVLELCQKDNIHTAIETSLYGSYKNLWKIAEHCDLILTDIKH
;
A
#
# COMPACT_ATOMS: atom_id res chain seq x y z
N MET A 1 19.91 11.60 1.93
CA MET A 1 18.73 11.42 2.81
C MET A 1 17.90 10.32 2.20
N SER A 2 17.44 9.35 2.99
CA SER A 2 16.63 8.25 2.46
C SER A 2 15.27 8.75 1.98
N THR A 3 14.80 8.24 0.86
CA THR A 3 13.49 8.58 0.28
C THR A 3 12.34 8.08 1.15
N LYS A 4 11.18 8.73 1.04
CA LYS A 4 9.98 8.41 1.82
C LYS A 4 8.84 7.99 0.91
N ALA A 5 7.97 7.13 1.43
CA ALA A 5 6.71 6.76 0.81
C ALA A 5 5.64 6.48 1.86
N ILE A 6 4.39 6.34 1.39
CA ILE A 6 3.29 5.87 2.22
C ILE A 6 3.00 4.40 1.87
N LEU A 7 2.96 3.54 2.89
CA LEU A 7 2.59 2.13 2.76
C LEU A 7 1.26 1.85 3.41
N LYS A 8 0.50 0.88 2.89
CA LYS A 8 -0.63 0.30 3.62
C LYS A 8 -0.13 -0.69 4.65
N THR A 9 0.65 -1.68 4.21
CA THR A 9 1.10 -2.81 5.03
C THR A 9 2.18 -3.60 4.31
N ILE A 10 2.78 -4.54 5.02
CA ILE A 10 3.68 -5.56 4.50
C ILE A 10 3.04 -6.90 4.82
N ASP A 11 2.78 -7.71 3.80
CA ASP A 11 2.48 -9.12 3.99
C ASP A 11 3.81 -9.88 4.02
N GLU A 12 4.16 -10.45 5.17
CA GLU A 12 5.49 -11.02 5.41
C GLU A 12 5.67 -12.41 4.75
N TYR A 13 4.58 -13.03 4.27
CA TYR A 13 4.62 -14.36 3.67
C TYR A 13 3.62 -14.53 2.51
N ALA A 14 4.03 -14.11 1.33
CA ALA A 14 3.36 -14.31 0.07
C ALA A 14 4.08 -15.36 -0.81
N VAL A 15 3.34 -16.15 -1.57
CA VAL A 15 3.88 -17.25 -2.41
C VAL A 15 3.41 -17.20 -3.88
N HIS A 16 2.63 -16.19 -4.25
CA HIS A 16 2.09 -16.06 -5.60
C HIS A 16 2.70 -14.90 -6.39
N ASP A 17 3.37 -13.96 -5.70
CA ASP A 17 3.86 -12.68 -6.22
C ASP A 17 5.34 -12.76 -6.63
N GLY A 18 5.76 -13.92 -7.15
CA GLY A 18 7.12 -14.27 -7.58
C GLY A 18 7.57 -15.65 -7.09
N SER A 19 8.83 -16.02 -7.36
CA SER A 19 9.39 -17.28 -6.87
C SER A 19 9.63 -17.26 -5.35
N GLY A 20 9.52 -18.42 -4.72
CA GLY A 20 9.81 -18.61 -3.29
C GLY A 20 8.84 -17.91 -2.35
N ALA A 21 9.19 -17.86 -1.07
CA ALA A 21 8.45 -17.08 -0.07
C ALA A 21 8.92 -15.63 -0.12
N ARG A 22 7.96 -14.70 -0.22
CA ARG A 22 8.24 -13.28 -0.44
C ARG A 22 7.55 -12.41 0.60
N ALA A 23 8.15 -11.29 0.95
CA ALA A 23 7.43 -10.20 1.58
C ALA A 23 6.83 -9.30 0.50
N LEU A 24 5.51 -9.10 0.55
CA LEU A 24 4.78 -8.25 -0.36
C LEU A 24 4.53 -6.89 0.30
N VAL A 25 5.11 -5.84 -0.27
CA VAL A 25 5.02 -4.48 0.25
C VAL A 25 3.93 -3.74 -0.50
N PHE A 26 2.84 -3.38 0.18
CA PHE A 26 1.73 -2.64 -0.42
C PHE A 26 1.98 -1.13 -0.35
N LEU A 27 2.49 -0.58 -1.44
CA LEU A 27 2.66 0.85 -1.65
C LEU A 27 1.30 1.54 -1.79
N LYS A 28 1.24 2.83 -1.46
CA LYS A 28 0.14 3.72 -1.85
C LYS A 28 0.55 4.64 -3.01
N GLY A 29 -0.44 5.07 -3.77
CA GLY A 29 -0.30 5.90 -4.97
C GLY A 29 -0.45 5.09 -6.25
N CYS A 30 -1.53 5.32 -6.99
CA CYS A 30 -1.74 4.78 -8.34
C CYS A 30 -2.48 5.83 -9.19
N ASN A 31 -2.01 6.09 -10.41
CA ASN A 31 -2.71 7.02 -11.31
C ASN A 31 -3.85 6.35 -12.09
N LEU A 32 -4.00 5.03 -12.01
CA LEU A 32 -5.12 4.31 -12.60
C LEU A 32 -6.32 4.25 -11.66
N HIS A 33 -7.51 4.28 -12.25
CA HIS A 33 -8.80 4.15 -11.55
C HIS A 33 -9.58 2.97 -12.14
N CYS A 34 -8.96 1.79 -12.13
CA CYS A 34 -9.52 0.58 -12.71
C CYS A 34 -10.91 0.27 -12.12
N LYS A 35 -11.89 -0.07 -12.97
CA LYS A 35 -13.25 -0.43 -12.53
C LYS A 35 -13.29 -1.60 -11.54
N TRP A 36 -12.28 -2.46 -11.59
CA TRP A 36 -12.12 -3.68 -10.80
C TRP A 36 -10.79 -3.65 -10.03
N CYS A 37 -10.40 -2.47 -9.54
CA CYS A 37 -9.22 -2.34 -8.68
C CYS A 37 -9.37 -3.25 -7.45
N GLN A 38 -8.38 -4.11 -7.22
CA GLN A 38 -8.34 -5.00 -6.06
C GLN A 38 -8.05 -4.24 -4.77
N ASN A 39 -7.30 -3.14 -4.87
CA ASN A 39 -6.87 -2.32 -3.73
C ASN A 39 -7.23 -0.83 -3.93
N PRO A 40 -8.51 -0.47 -4.05
CA PRO A 40 -8.94 0.91 -4.32
C PRO A 40 -8.52 1.89 -3.20
N GLU A 41 -8.26 1.38 -2.00
CA GLU A 41 -7.72 2.15 -0.87
C GLU A 41 -6.26 2.60 -1.08
N LEU A 42 -5.56 2.08 -2.08
CA LEU A 42 -4.17 2.39 -2.41
C LEU A 42 -4.02 3.44 -3.51
N ILE A 43 -5.11 3.87 -4.17
CA ILE A 43 -5.02 4.80 -5.31
C ILE A 43 -4.44 6.17 -4.89
N LYS A 44 -4.86 6.70 -3.74
CA LYS A 44 -4.36 7.99 -3.25
C LYS A 44 -2.93 7.89 -2.73
N PHE A 45 -2.16 8.97 -2.95
CA PHE A 45 -0.79 9.13 -2.47
C PHE A 45 -0.69 9.58 -1.00
N GLU A 46 -1.82 9.81 -0.34
CA GLU A 46 -1.91 10.27 1.05
C GLU A 46 -2.56 9.21 1.95
N PRO A 47 -2.21 9.15 3.25
CA PRO A 47 -2.98 8.41 4.23
C PRO A 47 -4.46 8.83 4.21
N GLN A 48 -5.37 7.86 4.29
CA GLN A 48 -6.81 8.15 4.29
C GLN A 48 -7.57 7.27 5.26
N ILE A 49 -8.68 7.79 5.78
CA ILE A 49 -9.65 6.96 6.49
C ILE A 49 -10.42 6.15 5.46
N TRP A 50 -10.28 4.83 5.53
CA TRP A 50 -10.94 3.89 4.65
C TRP A 50 -12.09 3.19 5.36
N PHE A 51 -13.15 2.90 4.61
CA PHE A 51 -14.33 2.21 5.09
C PHE A 51 -14.48 0.82 4.47
N HIS A 52 -14.49 -0.21 5.30
CA HIS A 52 -14.74 -1.59 4.90
C HIS A 52 -16.21 -1.96 5.11
N LYS A 53 -17.00 -1.91 4.02
CA LYS A 53 -18.44 -2.23 4.06
C LYS A 53 -18.72 -3.63 4.61
N ALA A 54 -17.91 -4.63 4.23
CA ALA A 54 -18.14 -6.04 4.57
C ALA A 54 -18.20 -6.34 6.08
N ILE A 55 -17.46 -5.58 6.89
CA ILE A 55 -17.36 -5.80 8.35
C ILE A 55 -18.18 -4.80 9.16
N CYS A 56 -18.76 -3.78 8.52
CA CYS A 56 -19.59 -2.80 9.22
C CYS A 56 -20.94 -3.39 9.65
N LYS A 57 -21.34 -3.15 10.90
CA LYS A 57 -22.66 -3.52 11.43
C LYS A 57 -23.66 -2.35 11.54
N GLY A 58 -23.27 -1.15 11.09
CA GLY A 58 -24.18 0.00 11.08
C GLY A 58 -24.55 0.56 12.47
N CYS A 59 -23.72 0.35 13.50
CA CYS A 59 -24.01 0.77 14.88
C CYS A 59 -24.12 2.29 15.11
N GLY A 60 -23.64 3.12 14.17
CA GLY A 60 -23.79 4.57 14.18
C GLY A 60 -22.88 5.34 15.16
N LEU A 61 -21.98 4.67 15.88
CA LEU A 61 -21.04 5.33 16.81
C LEU A 61 -20.15 6.35 16.10
N CYS A 62 -19.60 5.99 14.93
CA CYS A 62 -18.77 6.88 14.14
C CYS A 62 -19.50 8.15 13.66
N GLN A 63 -20.81 8.07 13.39
CA GLN A 63 -21.63 9.22 13.02
C GLN A 63 -21.81 10.17 14.21
N LYS A 64 -22.13 9.63 15.39
CA LYS A 64 -22.33 10.42 16.62
C LYS A 64 -21.07 11.17 17.07
N THR A 65 -19.90 10.56 16.89
CA THR A 65 -18.62 11.13 17.32
C THR A 65 -18.01 12.11 16.29
N CYS A 66 -18.48 12.09 15.04
CA CYS A 66 -17.89 12.92 13.99
C CYS A 66 -18.18 14.41 14.24
N PRO A 67 -17.16 15.27 14.43
CA PRO A 67 -17.36 16.69 14.78
C PRO A 67 -17.95 17.52 13.63
N VAL A 68 -17.85 17.01 12.39
CA VAL A 68 -18.22 17.70 11.14
C VAL A 68 -19.34 16.99 10.39
N ASN A 69 -19.96 15.98 11.02
CA ASN A 69 -21.05 15.20 10.42
C ASN A 69 -20.72 14.64 9.02
N ALA A 70 -19.49 14.15 8.83
CA ALA A 70 -19.01 13.61 7.55
C ALA A 70 -19.38 12.13 7.33
N ILE A 71 -20.08 11.47 8.27
CA ILE A 71 -20.38 10.03 8.18
C ILE A 71 -21.86 9.83 7.83
N ASN A 72 -22.12 9.14 6.71
CA ASN A 72 -23.45 8.80 6.22
C ASN A 72 -23.76 7.32 6.52
N LEU A 73 -24.90 7.02 7.15
CA LEU A 73 -25.26 5.63 7.46
C LEU A 73 -26.10 4.93 6.38
N GLU A 74 -26.65 5.69 5.44
CA GLU A 74 -27.48 5.19 4.33
C GLU A 74 -26.67 4.29 3.38
N GLU A 75 -27.33 3.32 2.73
CA GLU A 75 -26.67 2.28 1.94
C GLU A 75 -26.17 2.76 0.58
N ASP A 76 -26.82 3.77 0.00
CA ASP A 76 -26.55 4.30 -1.35
C ASP A 76 -25.64 5.53 -1.36
N ILE A 77 -25.29 6.06 -0.18
CA ILE A 77 -24.41 7.22 -0.04
C ILE A 77 -23.02 6.73 0.36
N LYS A 78 -21.98 7.40 -0.17
CA LYS A 78 -20.61 7.19 0.31
C LYS A 78 -20.57 7.36 1.84
N ARG A 79 -20.08 6.32 2.54
CA ARG A 79 -20.02 6.28 4.01
C ARG A 79 -19.30 7.48 4.62
N ILE A 80 -18.26 7.97 3.95
CA ILE A 80 -17.49 9.14 4.35
C ILE A 80 -17.63 10.19 3.26
N ASP A 81 -18.11 11.37 3.65
CA ASP A 81 -18.11 12.58 2.85
C ASP A 81 -16.73 13.22 2.93
N ASN A 82 -15.93 13.04 1.87
CA ASN A 82 -14.55 13.52 1.82
C ASN A 82 -14.45 15.05 1.77
N GLU A 83 -15.51 15.77 1.39
CA GLU A 83 -15.49 17.24 1.36
C GLU A 83 -15.62 17.83 2.77
N LYS A 84 -16.28 17.11 3.68
CA LYS A 84 -16.45 17.52 5.08
C LYS A 84 -15.40 16.93 6.01
N CYS A 85 -14.87 15.75 5.68
CA CYS A 85 -13.98 15.01 6.56
C CYS A 85 -12.70 15.81 6.87
N LEU A 86 -12.34 15.89 8.15
CA LEU A 86 -11.10 16.53 8.61
C LEU A 86 -9.83 15.69 8.37
N GLY A 87 -9.95 14.54 7.71
CA GLY A 87 -8.82 13.67 7.39
C GLY A 87 -8.27 12.84 8.56
N VAL A 88 -7.07 12.31 8.36
CA VAL A 88 -6.42 11.36 9.27
C VAL A 88 -6.02 11.97 10.62
N ASP A 89 -5.75 13.28 10.66
CA ASP A 89 -5.40 14.00 11.89
C ASP A 89 -6.55 14.02 12.91
N CYS A 90 -7.80 13.87 12.45
CA CYS A 90 -8.95 13.76 13.34
C CYS A 90 -9.14 12.33 13.86
N SER A 91 -9.27 11.36 12.96
CA SER A 91 -9.40 9.90 13.20
C SER A 91 -10.31 9.38 14.34
N LYS A 92 -11.10 10.22 15.02
CA LYS A 92 -12.00 9.81 16.12
C LYS A 92 -12.99 8.71 15.75
N CYS A 93 -13.44 8.70 14.48
CA CYS A 93 -14.35 7.68 13.98
C CYS A 93 -13.70 6.28 13.86
N VAL A 94 -12.38 6.22 13.71
CA VAL A 94 -11.58 4.99 13.73
C VAL A 94 -11.47 4.48 15.16
N GLU A 95 -11.15 5.35 16.11
CA GLU A 95 -10.97 5.01 17.54
C GLU A 95 -12.23 4.39 18.16
N VAL A 96 -13.41 4.88 17.80
CA VAL A 96 -14.69 4.41 18.37
C VAL A 96 -15.30 3.22 17.62
N CYS A 97 -14.67 2.70 16.56
CA CYS A 97 -15.26 1.65 15.75
C CYS A 97 -15.00 0.26 16.38
N PRO A 98 -16.00 -0.41 16.99
CA PRO A 98 -15.77 -1.70 17.66
C PRO A 98 -15.51 -2.86 16.68
N HIS A 99 -15.76 -2.66 15.39
CA HIS A 99 -15.62 -3.69 14.36
C HIS A 99 -14.44 -3.44 13.43
N ASN A 100 -13.62 -2.41 13.67
CA ASN A 100 -12.52 -2.01 12.79
C ASN A 100 -12.97 -1.75 11.33
N ALA A 101 -14.22 -1.35 11.12
CA ALA A 101 -14.77 -1.05 9.80
C ALA A 101 -14.27 0.28 9.23
N LEU A 102 -13.77 1.18 10.08
CA LEU A 102 -13.08 2.41 9.71
C LEU A 102 -11.63 2.26 10.15
N GLN A 103 -10.69 2.48 9.24
CA GLN A 103 -9.26 2.34 9.51
C GLN A 103 -8.47 3.45 8.82
N VAL A 104 -7.37 3.88 9.41
CA VAL A 104 -6.39 4.69 8.69
C VAL A 104 -5.58 3.75 7.80
N VAL A 105 -5.63 3.99 6.49
CA VAL A 105 -4.86 3.25 5.48
C VAL A 105 -3.76 4.15 4.95
N GLY A 106 -2.53 3.81 5.29
CA GLY A 106 -1.34 4.57 4.93
C GLY A 106 -0.55 4.99 6.16
N TYR A 107 0.74 4.67 6.20
CA TYR A 107 1.71 5.23 7.13
C TYR A 107 3.00 5.61 6.39
N GLU A 108 3.67 6.65 6.85
CA GLU A 108 4.94 7.09 6.27
C GLU A 108 6.08 6.17 6.72
N ILE A 109 6.98 5.86 5.78
CA ILE A 109 8.21 5.11 6.05
C ILE A 109 9.32 5.58 5.09
N THR A 110 10.58 5.50 5.54
CA THR A 110 11.76 5.66 4.68
C THR A 110 12.17 4.35 4.01
N ALA A 111 12.88 4.42 2.88
CA ALA A 111 13.40 3.24 2.19
C ALA A 111 14.35 2.44 3.10
N GLU A 112 15.17 3.12 3.89
CA GLU A 112 16.07 2.50 4.87
C GLU A 112 15.30 1.78 5.99
N GLU A 113 14.26 2.40 6.55
CA GLU A 113 13.43 1.76 7.58
C GLU A 113 12.70 0.52 7.04
N LEU A 114 12.18 0.60 5.81
CA LEU A 114 11.54 -0.54 5.16
C LEU A 114 12.54 -1.68 4.94
N TRP A 115 13.71 -1.38 4.37
CA TRP A 115 14.76 -2.37 4.18
C TRP A 115 15.15 -3.04 5.52
N ARG A 116 15.34 -2.28 6.59
CA ARG A 116 15.65 -2.85 7.92
C ARG A 116 14.57 -3.78 8.44
N GLN A 117 13.30 -3.56 8.12
CA GLN A 117 12.22 -4.48 8.48
C GLN A 117 12.29 -5.77 7.65
N LEU A 118 12.48 -5.64 6.33
CA LEU A 118 12.53 -6.78 5.40
C LEU A 118 13.78 -7.65 5.62
N ALA A 119 14.93 -7.03 5.90
CA ALA A 119 16.21 -7.72 6.11
C ALA A 119 16.18 -8.69 7.31
N LYS A 120 15.28 -8.50 8.28
CA LYS A 120 15.07 -9.43 9.40
C LYS A 120 14.69 -10.83 8.94
N TYR A 121 14.02 -10.94 7.79
CA TYR A 121 13.52 -12.20 7.25
C TYR A 121 14.41 -12.78 6.15
N LYS A 122 15.61 -12.23 5.94
CA LYS A 122 16.55 -12.64 4.89
C LYS A 122 16.81 -14.15 4.82
N CYS A 123 16.96 -14.82 5.97
CA CYS A 123 17.17 -16.27 6.01
C CYS A 123 16.01 -17.05 5.39
N PHE A 124 14.77 -16.59 5.55
CA PHE A 124 13.58 -17.22 4.96
C PHE A 124 13.55 -17.06 3.44
N TYR A 125 13.92 -15.87 2.95
CA TYR A 125 14.03 -15.61 1.51
C TYR A 125 15.07 -16.54 0.87
N GLN A 126 16.26 -16.61 1.47
CA GLN A 126 17.36 -17.43 0.97
C GLN A 126 17.03 -18.92 0.95
N GLY A 127 16.37 -19.43 1.99
CA GLY A 127 15.97 -20.84 2.06
C GLY A 127 14.91 -21.25 1.03
N SER A 128 14.10 -20.31 0.55
CA SER A 128 13.00 -20.57 -0.39
C SER A 128 13.29 -20.12 -1.83
N GLY A 129 14.41 -19.44 -2.09
CA GLY A 129 14.67 -18.77 -3.37
C GLY A 129 13.72 -17.58 -3.63
N GLY A 130 13.20 -16.99 -2.56
CA GLY A 130 12.29 -15.84 -2.59
C GLY A 130 12.96 -14.53 -2.23
N GLY A 131 12.17 -13.57 -1.77
CA GLY A 131 12.66 -12.20 -1.54
C GLY A 131 11.56 -11.20 -1.25
N ILE A 132 11.55 -10.07 -1.95
CA ILE A 132 10.56 -9.01 -1.74
C ILE A 132 9.85 -8.66 -3.05
N THR A 133 8.58 -8.27 -2.96
CA THR A 133 7.82 -7.74 -4.09
C THR A 133 7.19 -6.41 -3.70
N LEU A 134 7.48 -5.34 -4.44
CA LEU A 134 6.75 -4.08 -4.30
C LEU A 134 5.47 -4.14 -5.12
N SER A 135 4.31 -3.96 -4.49
CA SER A 135 2.99 -4.07 -5.10
C SER A 135 2.01 -3.04 -4.51
N GLY A 136 0.72 -3.20 -4.74
CA GLY A 136 -0.36 -2.41 -4.16
C GLY A 136 -0.83 -1.27 -5.05
N GLY A 137 -0.33 -0.06 -4.80
CA GLY A 137 -0.46 1.08 -5.70
C GLY A 137 0.28 0.81 -7.02
N ASP A 138 1.20 1.69 -7.43
CA ASP A 138 2.13 1.35 -8.50
C ASP A 138 3.55 1.85 -8.17
N PRO A 139 4.55 0.94 -8.08
CA PRO A 139 5.95 1.30 -7.86
C PRO A 139 6.48 2.36 -8.84
N LEU A 140 5.94 2.42 -10.07
CA LEU A 140 6.35 3.41 -11.09
C LEU A 140 6.04 4.86 -10.71
N HIS A 141 5.11 5.08 -9.78
CA HIS A 141 4.78 6.43 -9.29
C HIS A 141 5.59 6.84 -8.06
N LEU A 142 6.39 5.92 -7.52
CA LEU A 142 7.36 6.17 -6.45
C LEU A 142 8.74 5.66 -6.90
N PRO A 143 9.30 6.16 -8.02
CA PRO A 143 10.48 5.56 -8.65
C PRO A 143 11.73 5.68 -7.79
N ASP A 144 11.91 6.80 -7.08
CA ASP A 144 13.07 7.04 -6.24
C ASP A 144 13.06 6.11 -5.01
N PHE A 145 11.90 6.00 -4.36
CA PHE A 145 11.69 5.10 -3.23
C PHE A 145 11.80 3.63 -3.62
N SER A 146 11.15 3.24 -4.72
CA SER A 146 11.18 1.86 -5.20
C SER A 146 12.62 1.44 -5.54
N ALA A 147 13.33 2.26 -6.33
CA ALA A 147 14.72 1.96 -6.69
C ALA A 147 15.63 1.86 -5.46
N GLU A 148 15.52 2.78 -4.48
CA GLU A 148 16.36 2.76 -3.28
C GLU A 148 16.10 1.50 -2.43
N VAL A 149 14.84 1.11 -2.22
CA VAL A 149 14.50 -0.12 -1.46
C VAL A 149 15.06 -1.35 -2.15
N LEU A 150 14.87 -1.45 -3.48
CA LEU A 150 15.37 -2.59 -4.24
C LEU A 150 16.90 -2.66 -4.24
N GLU A 151 17.59 -1.52 -4.38
CA GLU A 151 19.05 -1.45 -4.31
C GLU A 151 19.58 -1.93 -2.94
N LEU A 152 18.95 -1.49 -1.85
CA LEU A 152 19.31 -1.92 -0.49
C LEU A 152 19.09 -3.42 -0.29
N CYS A 153 17.98 -3.96 -0.78
CA CYS A 153 17.70 -5.40 -0.74
C CYS A 153 18.69 -6.23 -1.58
N GLN A 154 19.04 -5.76 -2.79
CA GLN A 154 20.05 -6.43 -3.64
C GLN A 154 21.42 -6.46 -2.98
N LYS A 155 21.87 -5.37 -2.33
CA LYS A 155 23.13 -5.34 -1.56
C LYS A 155 23.17 -6.42 -0.47
N ASP A 156 22.00 -6.78 0.05
CA ASP A 156 21.83 -7.86 1.02
C ASP A 156 21.58 -9.24 0.39
N ASN A 157 21.73 -9.41 -0.93
CA ASN A 157 21.45 -10.66 -1.64
C ASN A 157 20.01 -11.17 -1.42
N ILE A 158 19.04 -10.25 -1.41
CA ILE A 158 17.61 -10.54 -1.38
C ILE A 158 17.07 -10.35 -2.79
N HIS A 159 16.35 -11.34 -3.32
CA HIS A 159 15.72 -11.23 -4.64
C HIS A 159 14.68 -10.11 -4.65
N THR A 160 14.73 -9.24 -5.63
CA THR A 160 13.80 -8.11 -5.77
C THR A 160 12.79 -8.34 -6.88
N ALA A 161 11.56 -7.92 -6.66
CA ALA A 161 10.51 -7.95 -7.68
C ALA A 161 9.59 -6.73 -7.54
N ILE A 162 8.90 -6.40 -8.63
CA ILE A 162 7.81 -5.41 -8.63
C ILE A 162 6.60 -5.97 -9.35
N GLU A 163 5.42 -5.53 -8.92
CA GLU A 163 4.17 -5.63 -9.65
C GLU A 163 3.75 -4.25 -10.14
N THR A 164 3.50 -4.12 -11.44
CA THR A 164 3.16 -2.82 -12.03
C THR A 164 2.21 -2.95 -13.23
N SER A 165 1.38 -1.94 -13.43
CA SER A 165 0.55 -1.81 -14.62
C SER A 165 1.32 -1.29 -15.85
N LEU A 166 2.60 -0.95 -15.68
CA LEU A 166 3.42 -0.23 -16.66
C LEU A 166 2.84 1.14 -17.09
N TYR A 167 1.85 1.65 -16.36
CA TYR A 167 1.28 2.98 -16.59
C TYR A 167 2.19 4.04 -15.96
N GLY A 168 3.24 4.42 -16.68
CA GLY A 168 4.21 5.41 -16.21
C GLY A 168 5.22 5.80 -17.27
N SER A 169 6.22 6.58 -16.86
CA SER A 169 7.30 6.95 -17.79
C SER A 169 8.32 5.82 -17.92
N TYR A 170 8.86 5.63 -19.14
CA TYR A 170 9.94 4.68 -19.38
C TYR A 170 11.18 4.96 -18.51
N LYS A 171 11.45 6.25 -18.23
CA LYS A 171 12.53 6.68 -17.33
C LYS A 171 12.36 6.11 -15.91
N ASN A 172 11.13 6.15 -15.37
CA ASN A 172 10.84 5.60 -14.05
C ASN A 172 10.98 4.09 -14.03
N LEU A 173 10.46 3.41 -15.07
CA LEU A 173 10.60 1.96 -15.22
C LEU A 173 12.06 1.54 -15.24
N TRP A 174 12.88 2.20 -16.08
CA TRP A 174 14.29 1.86 -16.21
C TRP A 174 15.05 2.05 -14.89
N LYS A 175 14.78 3.16 -14.18
CA LYS A 175 15.38 3.43 -12.86
C LYS A 175 15.10 2.32 -11.84
N ILE A 176 13.90 1.73 -11.86
CA ILE A 176 13.56 0.62 -10.95
C ILE A 176 14.13 -0.70 -11.48
N ALA A 177 14.07 -0.94 -12.79
CA ALA A 177 14.49 -2.16 -13.44
C ALA A 177 15.99 -2.47 -13.24
N GLU A 178 16.84 -1.43 -13.11
CA GLU A 178 18.27 -1.60 -12.80
C GLU A 178 18.53 -2.33 -11.46
N HIS A 179 17.54 -2.34 -10.56
CA HIS A 179 17.63 -2.98 -9.25
C HIS A 179 16.61 -4.11 -9.06
N CYS A 180 15.95 -4.55 -10.13
CA CYS A 180 14.84 -5.49 -10.09
C CYS A 180 15.16 -6.79 -10.82
N ASP A 181 15.08 -7.92 -10.13
CA ASP A 181 15.33 -9.23 -10.74
C ASP A 181 14.11 -9.77 -11.52
N LEU A 182 12.89 -9.38 -11.11
CA LEU A 182 11.64 -9.82 -11.74
C LEU A 182 10.61 -8.69 -11.80
N ILE A 183 10.09 -8.43 -13.00
CA ILE A 183 8.97 -7.50 -13.21
C ILE A 183 7.73 -8.31 -13.58
N LEU A 184 6.73 -8.27 -12.72
CA LEU A 184 5.39 -8.78 -12.98
C LEU A 184 4.52 -7.64 -13.49
N THR A 185 3.83 -7.87 -14.60
CA THR A 185 3.00 -6.83 -15.21
C THR A 185 1.57 -7.26 -15.44
N ASP A 186 0.66 -6.39 -15.03
CA ASP A 186 -0.75 -6.51 -15.33
C ASP A 186 -1.13 -5.61 -16.50
N ILE A 187 -1.77 -6.20 -17.52
CA ILE A 187 -2.40 -5.43 -18.58
C ILE A 187 -3.79 -5.01 -18.11
N LYS A 188 -4.00 -3.70 -17.96
CA LYS A 188 -5.29 -3.11 -17.59
C LYS A 188 -5.92 -2.43 -18.83
N HIS A 189 -7.25 -2.53 -18.96
CA HIS A 189 -8.07 -1.96 -20.04
C HIS A 189 -9.11 -0.97 -19.52
#